data_AF-A0AA96QIX2-F1
#
_entry.id   AF-A0AA96QIX2-F1
#
_cell.length_a   1.000
_cell.length_b   1.000
_cell.length_c   1.000
_cell.angle_alpha   90.00
_cell.angle_beta   90.00
_cell.angle_gamma   90.00
#
_symmetry.space_group_name_H-M   'P 1'
#
loop_
_entity.id
_entity.type
_entity.pdbx_description
1 polymer ?
#
loop_
_entity_poly.entity_id
_entity_poly.type
_entity_poly.pdbx_seq_one_letter_code
_entity_poly.pdbx_strand_id
1 'polypeptide(L)'
;MDGVDYKIDLSGDNAAKLRDELAPFITYGRRTGGRKTKTAQLVRTTSGDDLEQNQRIRSWARDAGLFVNDRGRISDEVLQKFRAAHA
;
A
#
# COMPACT_ATOMS: atom_id res chain seq x y z
N MET A 1 20.59 -5.80 -29.10
CA MET A 1 19.14 -5.56 -28.88
C MET A 1 18.33 -6.83 -29.14
N ASP A 2 18.88 -7.74 -29.94
CA ASP A 2 18.55 -9.15 -30.13
C ASP A 2 19.08 -10.05 -28.98
N GLY A 3 18.49 -9.93 -27.79
CA GLY A 3 18.79 -10.84 -26.66
C GLY A 3 20.12 -10.59 -25.95
N VAL A 4 20.68 -9.37 -26.05
CA VAL A 4 21.88 -8.95 -25.31
C VAL A 4 21.50 -7.89 -24.28
N ASP A 5 21.89 -8.13 -23.03
CA ASP A 5 21.68 -7.23 -21.91
C ASP A 5 22.72 -6.12 -21.86
N TYR A 6 22.27 -4.87 -21.69
CA TYR A 6 23.12 -3.70 -21.51
C TYR A 6 22.81 -3.04 -20.17
N LYS A 7 23.87 -2.62 -19.47
CA LYS A 7 23.77 -1.88 -18.23
C LYS A 7 24.54 -0.57 -18.34
N ILE A 8 23.89 0.52 -17.96
CA ILE A 8 24.52 1.84 -17.82
C ILE A 8 24.22 2.38 -16.44
N ASP A 9 25.21 3.03 -15.84
CA ASP A 9 25.01 3.79 -14.62
C ASP A 9 24.34 5.13 -14.93
N LEU A 10 23.30 5.45 -14.16
CA LEU A 10 22.48 6.66 -14.32
C LEU A 10 22.86 7.73 -13.31
N SER A 11 24.13 7.84 -12.92
CA SER A 11 24.61 9.03 -12.21
C SER A 11 24.86 10.19 -13.19
N GLY A 12 24.68 11.42 -12.69
CA GLY A 12 25.01 12.65 -13.42
C GLY A 12 24.37 12.77 -14.81
N ASP A 13 25.22 13.06 -15.80
CA ASP A 13 24.85 13.35 -17.19
C ASP A 13 24.11 12.22 -17.90
N ASN A 14 24.38 10.96 -17.54
CA ASN A 14 23.74 9.82 -18.20
C ASN A 14 22.22 9.80 -17.94
N ALA A 15 21.81 10.15 -16.72
CA ALA A 15 20.39 10.28 -16.40
C ALA A 15 19.74 11.49 -17.08
N ALA A 16 20.49 12.59 -17.26
CA ALA A 16 19.99 13.76 -17.96
C ALA A 16 19.74 13.44 -19.43
N LYS A 17 20.71 12.82 -20.11
CA LYS A 17 20.60 12.40 -21.51
C LYS A 17 19.46 11.40 -21.71
N LEU A 18 19.35 10.39 -20.83
CA LEU A 18 18.26 9.42 -20.94
C LEU A 18 16.87 10.08 -20.81
N ARG A 19 16.73 11.08 -19.94
CA ARG A 19 15.46 11.82 -19.79
C ARG A 19 15.13 12.68 -21.00
N ASP A 20 16.12 13.32 -21.59
CA ASP A 20 15.95 14.15 -22.78
C ASP A 20 15.53 13.30 -24.00
N GLU A 21 16.24 12.20 -24.25
CA GLU A 21 15.93 11.27 -25.35
C GLU A 21 14.55 10.61 -25.19
N LEU A 22 14.09 10.40 -23.95
CA LEU A 22 12.75 9.85 -23.68
C LEU A 22 11.64 10.90 -23.72
N ALA A 23 11.95 12.19 -23.72
CA ALA A 23 10.97 13.28 -23.67
C ALA A 23 9.87 13.22 -24.75
N PRO A 24 10.16 12.98 -26.05
CA PRO A 24 9.11 12.91 -27.07
C PRO A 24 8.16 11.73 -26.82
N PHE A 25 8.70 10.57 -26.42
CA PHE A 25 7.90 9.37 -26.14
C PHE A 25 7.02 9.54 -24.89
N ILE A 26 7.52 10.25 -23.87
CA ILE A 26 6.74 10.59 -22.67
C ILE A 26 5.62 11.59 -23.02
N THR A 27 5.88 12.53 -23.93
CA THR A 27 4.91 13.56 -24.33
C THR A 27 3.69 12.96 -25.03
N TYR A 28 3.88 12.00 -25.92
CA TYR A 28 2.78 11.32 -26.62
C TYR A 28 2.28 10.05 -25.92
N GLY A 29 3.04 9.56 -24.92
CA GLY A 29 2.74 8.35 -24.19
C GLY A 29 1.58 8.52 -23.20
N ARG A 30 0.71 7.51 -23.12
CA ARG A 30 -0.29 7.45 -22.05
C ARG A 30 0.35 6.88 -20.80
N ARG A 31 0.18 7.56 -19.66
CA ARG A 31 0.65 7.06 -18.37
C ARG A 31 -0.12 5.80 -17.96
N THR A 32 0.54 4.65 -17.97
CA THR A 32 -0.01 3.35 -17.53
C THR A 32 0.36 2.98 -16.09
N GLY A 33 1.27 3.74 -15.46
CA GLY A 33 1.74 3.54 -14.08
C GLY A 33 2.74 4.63 -13.64
N GLY A 34 3.30 4.51 -12.43
CA GLY A 34 4.28 5.45 -11.86
C GLY A 34 3.72 6.33 -10.73
N ARG A 35 4.49 6.44 -9.65
CA ARG A 35 4.07 6.87 -8.30
C ARG A 35 3.14 8.10 -8.30
N LYS A 36 1.84 7.86 -8.07
CA LYS A 36 1.00 8.81 -7.34
C LYS A 36 1.43 8.74 -5.88
N THR A 37 2.10 9.77 -5.37
CA THR A 37 2.21 10.01 -3.93
C THR A 37 0.85 10.48 -3.41
N LYS A 38 -0.12 9.56 -3.33
CA LYS A 38 -1.31 9.69 -2.48
C LYS A 38 -1.67 8.29 -2.01
N THR A 39 -1.17 7.94 -0.83
CA THR A 39 -1.76 6.91 0.06
C THR A 39 -2.34 5.70 -0.67
N ALA A 40 -1.50 4.94 -1.37
CA ALA A 40 -1.80 3.52 -1.56
C ALA A 40 -1.51 2.86 -0.21
N GLN A 41 -2.47 2.97 0.71
CA GLN A 41 -2.57 2.07 1.83
C GLN A 41 -2.53 0.68 1.22
N LEU A 42 -1.39 0.01 1.39
CA LEU A 42 -1.20 -1.38 1.03
C LEU A 42 -2.39 -2.12 1.64
N VAL A 43 -3.39 -2.43 0.82
CA VAL A 43 -4.45 -3.35 1.19
C VAL A 43 -3.76 -4.70 1.18
N ARG A 44 -3.06 -4.97 2.28
CA ARG A 44 -2.68 -6.33 2.65
C ARG A 44 -4.01 -7.06 2.68
N THR A 45 -4.19 -7.96 1.73
CA THR A 45 -5.34 -8.87 1.70
C THR A 45 -5.32 -9.60 3.03
N THR A 46 -6.17 -9.18 3.96
CA THR A 46 -6.39 -9.90 5.21
C THR A 46 -6.94 -11.26 4.83
N SER A 47 -6.31 -12.33 5.30
CA SER A 47 -6.80 -13.70 5.14
C SER A 47 -8.25 -13.79 5.63
N GLY A 48 -9.04 -14.74 5.13
CA GLY A 48 -10.45 -14.90 5.56
C GLY A 48 -10.61 -15.01 7.09
N ASP A 49 -9.66 -15.68 7.74
CA ASP A 49 -9.58 -15.83 9.20
C ASP A 49 -9.39 -14.48 9.92
N ASP A 50 -8.47 -13.63 9.43
CA ASP A 50 -8.25 -12.28 9.94
C ASP A 50 -9.50 -11.39 9.78
N LEU A 51 -10.30 -11.61 8.74
CA LEU A 51 -11.53 -10.84 8.55
C LEU A 51 -12.59 -11.19 9.60
N GLU A 52 -12.77 -12.48 9.87
CA GLU A 52 -13.74 -12.96 10.84
C GLU A 52 -13.36 -12.55 12.27
N GLN A 53 -12.08 -12.69 12.63
CA GLN A 53 -11.58 -12.18 13.92
C GLN A 53 -11.78 -10.69 14.06
N ASN A 54 -11.47 -9.90 13.02
CA ASN A 54 -11.69 -8.47 13.05
C ASN A 54 -13.18 -8.11 13.21
N GLN A 55 -14.09 -8.86 12.59
CA GLN A 55 -15.53 -8.63 12.78
C GLN A 55 -15.96 -8.86 14.24
N ARG A 56 -15.48 -9.93 14.87
CA ARG A 56 -15.75 -10.24 16.29
C ARG A 56 -15.20 -9.17 17.24
N ILE A 57 -14.00 -8.67 16.98
CA ILE A 57 -13.41 -7.60 17.78
C ILE A 57 -14.21 -6.29 17.59
N ARG A 58 -14.69 -5.99 16.37
CA ARG A 58 -15.53 -4.80 16.12
C ARG A 58 -16.88 -4.87 16.82
N SER A 59 -17.56 -6.02 16.81
CA SER A 59 -18.86 -6.14 17.49
C SER A 59 -18.71 -5.97 18.99
N TRP A 60 -17.71 -6.62 19.60
CA TRP A 60 -17.39 -6.44 21.01
C TRP A 60 -17.01 -5.00 21.35
N ALA A 61 -16.20 -4.34 20.51
CA ALA A 61 -15.79 -2.95 20.74
C ALA A 61 -16.98 -1.97 20.71
N ARG A 62 -17.96 -2.18 19.81
CA ARG A 62 -19.17 -1.36 19.77
C ARG A 62 -20.04 -1.55 21.02
N ASP A 63 -20.18 -2.79 21.49
CA ASP A 63 -20.90 -3.11 22.72
C ASP A 63 -20.22 -2.49 23.96
N ALA A 64 -18.90 -2.54 24.01
CA ALA A 64 -18.07 -1.90 25.04
C ALA A 64 -18.01 -0.35 24.93
N GLY A 65 -18.68 0.27 23.95
CA GLY A 65 -18.68 1.72 23.74
C GLY A 65 -17.34 2.29 23.23
N LEU A 66 -16.47 1.45 22.67
CA LEU A 66 -15.17 1.86 22.11
C LEU A 66 -15.32 2.35 20.66
N PHE A 67 -14.59 3.41 20.32
CA PHE A 67 -14.55 3.90 18.94
C PHE A 67 -13.79 2.93 18.03
N VAL A 68 -14.49 2.36 17.05
CA VAL A 68 -13.92 1.44 16.06
C VAL A 68 -14.37 1.81 14.66
N ASN A 69 -13.43 1.78 13.71
CA ASN A 69 -13.71 2.13 12.34
C ASN A 69 -14.52 1.02 11.63
N ASP A 70 -15.44 1.40 10.74
CA ASP A 70 -16.33 0.45 10.05
C ASP A 70 -15.56 -0.57 9.20
N ARG A 71 -14.43 -0.13 8.60
CA ARG A 71 -13.58 -0.95 7.74
C ARG A 71 -12.10 -0.72 8.02
N GLY A 72 -11.29 -1.70 7.61
CA GLY A 72 -9.83 -1.63 7.70
C GLY A 72 -9.29 -2.10 9.05
N ARG A 73 -8.06 -1.68 9.37
CA ARG A 73 -7.34 -2.14 10.56
C ARG A 73 -8.02 -1.65 11.84
N ILE A 74 -8.09 -2.53 12.84
CA ILE A 74 -8.54 -2.18 14.19
C ILE A 74 -7.41 -1.47 14.94
N SER A 75 -7.73 -0.42 15.69
CA SER A 75 -6.77 0.30 16.52
C SER A 75 -6.16 -0.63 17.58
N ASP A 76 -4.87 -0.46 17.85
CA ASP A 76 -4.13 -1.29 18.81
C ASP A 76 -4.76 -1.27 20.21
N GLU A 77 -5.27 -0.11 20.64
CA GLU A 77 -5.99 0.03 21.92
C GLU A 77 -7.20 -0.90 22.03
N VAL A 78 -8.00 -1.03 20.96
CA VAL A 78 -9.18 -1.90 20.95
C VAL A 78 -8.75 -3.37 21.00
N LEU A 79 -7.68 -3.73 20.29
CA LEU A 79 -7.14 -5.09 20.28
C LEU A 79 -6.59 -5.48 21.67
N GLN A 80 -5.91 -4.56 22.36
CA GLN A 80 -5.41 -4.77 23.71
C GLN A 80 -6.55 -4.98 24.71
N LYS A 81 -7.58 -4.11 24.67
CA LYS A 81 -8.75 -4.25 25.55
C LYS A 81 -9.52 -5.54 25.29
N PHE A 82 -9.67 -5.94 24.02
CA PHE A 82 -10.30 -7.21 23.65
C PHE A 82 -9.53 -8.41 24.21
N ARG A 83 -8.20 -8.42 24.05
CA ARG A 83 -7.33 -9.45 24.62
C ARG A 83 -7.39 -9.50 26.14
N ALA A 84 -7.41 -8.35 26.81
CA ALA A 84 -7.54 -8.29 28.26
C ALA A 84 -8.90 -8.82 28.78
N ALA A 85 -9.98 -8.62 28.01
CA ALA A 85 -11.31 -9.13 28.35
C ALA A 85 -11.51 -10.62 28.03
N HIS A 86 -10.65 -11.21 27.18
CA HIS A 86 -10.74 -12.60 26.72
C HIS A 86 -9.46 -13.41 27.04
N ALA A 87 -8.69 -12.97 28.04
CA ALA A 87 -7.56 -13.70 28.62
C ALA A 87 -8.05 -14.53 29.81
#